data_AF-A0ABD3N830-F1
#
_entry.id   AF-A0ABD3N830-F1
#
_cell.length_a   1.000
_cell.length_b   1.000
_cell.length_c   1.000
_cell.angle_alpha   90.00
_cell.angle_beta   90.00
_cell.angle_gamma   90.00
#
_symmetry.space_group_name_H-M   'P 1'
#
loop_
_entity.id
_entity.type
_entity.pdbx_description
1 polymer ?
#
loop_
_entity_poly.entity_id
_entity_poly.type
_entity_poly.pdbx_seq_one_letter_code
_entity_poly.pdbx_strand_id
1 'polypeptide(L)'
;MLSNEIEFPLVGIGVGNLQHELIAEVISSSLQPDMDIRLIDTAHASSNEGIIANAILNADTELRRGRKTNFKKSDPLPPIHIVTKVWYTHLGYERTKISVKETLKELGAVNIRQVYVHMLLHWPRCNDDIEWMNCAQEEENLPQSVKNAGPPPHLNKDTAWEDSWRALEEVYEEHSSKRNRKSKRLEPIIASIGVSNFEIDDMRTLKKIARVQPQLYQGDVWKAFYDPLLLRHIRDNNIFFQAYGVMNRIMGGREHAPRAFSVLEDIAREIASTLHASGEYADKPLVVTEATVLLAYCINYGIGIFPRASAADHRRENSPEAIAAVRPHITAERFNRLQLAIPAIMKGEDVNVLLSFMNNLPGPIQIHWIHQETGEEVLVKDLLQPGEVDVIETHPGHRFVAYDTEREVRREVEVDVGYGARKHFRVEL
;
A
#
# COMPACT_ATOMS: atom_id res chain seq x y z
N MET A 1 -4.38 14.25 -1.11
CA MET A 1 -4.89 14.78 -2.39
C MET A 1 -4.00 14.28 -3.51
N LEU A 2 -4.57 14.02 -4.67
CA LEU A 2 -3.82 13.78 -5.91
C LEU A 2 -3.27 15.10 -6.47
N SER A 3 -2.39 15.03 -7.47
CA SER A 3 -1.81 16.21 -8.13
C SER A 3 -2.82 17.09 -8.88
N ASN A 4 -4.03 16.60 -9.11
CA ASN A 4 -5.17 17.36 -9.67
C ASN A 4 -6.17 17.83 -8.60
N GLU A 5 -5.74 17.91 -7.33
CA GLU A 5 -6.50 18.39 -6.18
C GLU A 5 -7.73 17.56 -5.79
N ILE A 6 -7.93 16.40 -6.41
CA ILE A 6 -8.95 15.44 -5.98
C ILE A 6 -8.52 14.79 -4.66
N GLU A 7 -9.43 14.80 -3.68
CA GLU A 7 -9.32 13.92 -2.51
C GLU A 7 -9.43 12.47 -2.95
N PHE A 8 -8.48 11.65 -2.53
CA PHE A 8 -8.43 10.23 -2.86
C PHE A 8 -8.27 9.45 -1.56
N PRO A 9 -9.16 8.48 -1.26
CA PRO A 9 -9.02 7.67 -0.05
C PRO A 9 -7.71 6.87 -0.08
N LEU A 10 -7.03 6.78 1.06
CA LEU A 10 -5.75 6.06 1.15
C LEU A 10 -5.94 4.56 1.37
N VAL A 11 -7.11 4.17 1.88
CA VAL A 11 -7.48 2.78 2.20
C VAL A 11 -8.72 2.42 1.40
N GLY A 12 -8.65 1.30 0.70
CA GLY A 12 -9.75 0.72 -0.06
C GLY A 12 -9.89 -0.78 0.13
N ILE A 13 -10.65 -1.41 -0.75
CA ILE A 13 -10.83 -2.85 -0.82
C ILE A 13 -10.62 -3.36 -2.24
N GLY A 14 -9.78 -4.39 -2.39
CA GLY A 14 -9.58 -5.07 -3.67
C GLY A 14 -10.64 -6.13 -3.93
N VAL A 15 -11.39 -5.99 -5.02
CA VAL A 15 -12.47 -6.92 -5.43
C VAL A 15 -12.26 -7.55 -6.81
N GLY A 16 -11.24 -7.12 -7.57
CA GLY A 16 -10.98 -7.61 -8.93
C GLY A 16 -10.80 -9.13 -9.06
N ASN A 17 -10.24 -9.78 -8.04
CA ASN A 17 -10.02 -11.24 -8.00
C ASN A 17 -10.89 -11.91 -6.91
N LEU A 18 -11.99 -11.29 -6.52
CA LEU A 18 -12.96 -11.88 -5.60
C LEU A 18 -13.97 -12.70 -6.42
N GLN A 19 -14.42 -13.83 -5.85
CA GLN A 19 -15.54 -14.58 -6.41
C GLN A 19 -16.76 -13.66 -6.55
N HIS A 20 -17.41 -13.70 -7.72
CA HIS A 20 -18.47 -12.75 -8.08
C HIS A 20 -19.64 -12.80 -7.10
N GLU A 21 -19.94 -13.99 -6.56
CA GLU A 21 -21.03 -14.23 -5.61
C GLU A 21 -20.80 -13.53 -4.26
N LEU A 22 -19.55 -13.26 -3.89
CA LEU A 22 -19.19 -12.60 -2.64
C LEU A 22 -19.19 -11.07 -2.74
N ILE A 23 -19.12 -10.52 -3.96
CA ILE A 23 -18.95 -9.07 -4.17
C ILE A 23 -20.09 -8.27 -3.52
N ALA A 24 -21.33 -8.74 -3.63
CA ALA A 24 -22.48 -8.01 -3.09
C ALA A 24 -22.41 -7.83 -1.56
N GLU A 25 -22.09 -8.90 -0.83
CA GLU A 25 -21.97 -8.89 0.64
C GLU A 25 -20.74 -8.11 1.09
N VAL A 26 -19.61 -8.28 0.39
CA VAL A 26 -18.38 -7.53 0.64
C VAL A 26 -18.60 -6.02 0.48
N ILE A 27 -19.21 -5.58 -0.63
CA ILE A 27 -19.47 -4.16 -0.86
C ILE A 27 -20.49 -3.61 0.15
N SER A 28 -21.60 -4.31 0.40
CA SER A 28 -22.64 -3.83 1.32
C SER A 28 -22.12 -3.63 2.74
N SER A 29 -21.31 -4.59 3.24
CA SER A 29 -20.69 -4.48 4.56
C SER A 29 -19.58 -3.42 4.62
N SER A 30 -18.77 -3.30 3.57
CA SER A 30 -17.66 -2.31 3.50
C SER A 30 -18.16 -0.86 3.55
N LEU A 31 -19.37 -0.60 3.05
CA LEU A 31 -19.99 0.73 3.05
C LEU A 31 -20.70 1.10 4.36
N GLN A 32 -20.79 0.18 5.33
CA GLN A 32 -21.43 0.47 6.61
C GLN A 32 -20.63 1.51 7.41
N PRO A 33 -21.28 2.31 8.28
CA PRO A 33 -20.62 3.40 8.99
C PRO A 33 -19.43 3.00 9.87
N ASP A 34 -19.36 1.74 10.31
CA ASP A 34 -18.28 1.20 11.14
C ASP A 34 -17.04 0.75 10.35
N MET A 35 -17.12 0.71 9.01
CA MET A 35 -15.99 0.44 8.12
C MET A 35 -15.70 1.63 7.22
N ASP A 36 -16.74 2.25 6.64
CA ASP A 36 -16.70 3.43 5.78
C ASP A 36 -15.65 3.35 4.66
N ILE A 37 -15.49 2.17 4.05
CA ILE A 37 -14.55 1.95 2.96
C ILE A 37 -15.16 2.53 1.69
N ARG A 38 -14.59 3.64 1.21
CA ARG A 38 -15.08 4.39 0.04
C ARG A 38 -14.25 4.21 -1.22
N LEU A 39 -13.21 3.41 -1.18
CA LEU A 39 -12.36 3.10 -2.32
C LEU A 39 -12.45 1.61 -2.66
N ILE A 40 -12.82 1.32 -3.91
CA ILE A 40 -12.98 -0.03 -4.42
C ILE A 40 -12.00 -0.20 -5.60
N ASP A 41 -11.14 -1.20 -5.53
CA ASP A 41 -10.21 -1.54 -6.61
C ASP A 41 -10.69 -2.76 -7.39
N THR A 42 -10.83 -2.60 -8.71
CA THR A 42 -11.17 -3.66 -9.65
C THR A 42 -10.46 -3.45 -10.99
N ALA A 43 -10.83 -4.19 -12.03
CA ALA A 43 -10.39 -3.98 -13.40
C ALA A 43 -11.52 -4.30 -14.38
N HIS A 44 -11.46 -3.75 -15.61
CA HIS A 44 -12.39 -4.12 -16.68
C HIS A 44 -12.33 -5.64 -16.96
N ALA A 45 -11.13 -6.21 -16.95
CA ALA A 45 -10.91 -7.65 -17.13
C ALA A 45 -11.59 -8.53 -16.06
N SER A 46 -11.91 -7.98 -14.89
CA SER A 46 -12.58 -8.72 -13.82
C SER A 46 -14.08 -8.97 -14.09
N SER A 47 -14.66 -8.31 -15.10
CA SER A 47 -16.06 -8.46 -15.51
C SER A 47 -17.07 -8.33 -14.35
N ASN A 48 -16.78 -7.46 -13.38
CA ASN A 48 -17.55 -7.33 -12.15
C ASN A 48 -18.02 -5.91 -11.83
N GLU A 49 -17.75 -4.93 -12.71
CA GLU A 49 -18.07 -3.51 -12.47
C GLU A 49 -19.58 -3.29 -12.29
N GLY A 50 -20.42 -3.98 -13.06
CA GLY A 50 -21.88 -3.94 -12.91
C GLY A 50 -22.36 -4.58 -11.61
N ILE A 51 -21.68 -5.64 -11.12
CA ILE A 51 -21.98 -6.28 -9.84
C ILE A 51 -21.69 -5.31 -8.69
N ILE A 52 -20.54 -4.65 -8.74
CA ILE A 52 -20.14 -3.61 -7.78
C ILE A 52 -21.16 -2.46 -7.79
N ALA A 53 -21.54 -1.96 -8.96
CA ALA A 53 -22.49 -0.86 -9.10
C ALA A 53 -23.86 -1.19 -8.49
N ASN A 54 -24.39 -2.38 -8.74
CA ASN A 54 -25.65 -2.85 -8.16
C ASN A 54 -25.54 -3.02 -6.64
N ALA A 55 -24.42 -3.54 -6.14
CA ALA A 55 -24.18 -3.69 -4.71
C ALA A 55 -24.12 -2.33 -3.98
N ILE A 56 -23.45 -1.33 -4.56
CA ILE A 56 -23.44 0.05 -4.04
C ILE A 56 -24.85 0.62 -3.99
N LEU A 57 -25.62 0.48 -5.08
CA LEU A 57 -27.00 1.00 -5.17
C LEU A 57 -27.91 0.38 -4.10
N ASN A 58 -27.80 -0.93 -3.88
CA ASN A 58 -28.57 -1.64 -2.87
C ASN A 58 -28.18 -1.18 -1.46
N ALA A 59 -26.89 -1.15 -1.14
CA ALA A 59 -26.38 -0.68 0.14
C ALA A 59 -26.82 0.77 0.44
N ASP A 60 -26.75 1.66 -0.56
CA ASP A 60 -27.21 3.05 -0.44
C ASP A 60 -28.70 3.16 -0.15
N THR A 61 -29.50 2.32 -0.81
CA THR A 61 -30.93 2.26 -0.61
C THR A 61 -31.26 1.80 0.80
N GLU A 62 -30.58 0.78 1.31
CA GLU A 62 -30.72 0.28 2.67
C GLU A 62 -30.30 1.31 3.72
N LEU A 63 -29.13 1.93 3.55
CA LEU A 63 -28.65 3.01 4.42
C LEU A 63 -29.63 4.18 4.50
N ARG A 64 -30.28 4.53 3.39
CA ARG A 64 -31.33 5.57 3.36
C ARG A 64 -32.64 5.14 4.01
N ARG A 65 -32.96 3.83 4.04
CA ARG A 65 -34.18 3.29 4.69
C ARG A 65 -33.99 3.06 6.19
N GLY A 66 -32.80 2.64 6.61
CA GLY A 66 -32.49 2.25 7.99
C GLY A 66 -32.20 3.41 8.96
N ARG A 67 -31.87 4.61 8.47
CA ARG A 67 -31.63 5.80 9.31
C ARG A 67 -32.94 6.33 9.91
N LYS A 68 -33.26 5.90 11.14
CA LYS A 68 -34.38 6.43 11.95
C LYS A 68 -34.08 7.74 12.68
N THR A 69 -32.87 8.30 12.60
CA THR A 69 -32.50 9.50 13.38
C THR A 69 -31.61 10.47 12.57
N ASN A 70 -31.96 11.76 12.62
CA ASN A 70 -31.20 12.98 12.28
C ASN A 70 -30.61 13.23 10.88
N PHE A 71 -30.63 12.30 9.92
CA PHE A 71 -30.27 12.61 8.53
C PHE A 71 -31.51 12.98 7.70
N LYS A 72 -31.52 14.14 7.06
CA LYS A 72 -32.59 14.46 6.11
C LYS A 72 -32.39 13.59 4.87
N LYS A 73 -33.48 13.10 4.27
CA LYS A 73 -33.45 12.38 2.98
C LYS A 73 -32.71 13.16 1.87
N SER A 74 -32.54 14.48 2.04
CA SER A 74 -31.84 15.39 1.15
C SER A 74 -30.31 15.40 1.28
N ASP A 75 -29.73 14.86 2.34
CA ASP A 75 -28.29 14.99 2.56
C ASP A 75 -27.53 14.11 1.54
N PRO A 76 -26.48 14.65 0.89
CA PRO A 76 -25.70 13.89 -0.08
C PRO A 76 -24.91 12.80 0.64
N LEU A 77 -24.92 11.58 0.07
CA LEU A 77 -24.01 10.54 0.50
C LEU A 77 -22.59 10.90 0.02
N PRO A 78 -21.55 10.61 0.83
CA PRO A 78 -20.17 10.81 0.39
C PRO A 78 -19.85 10.04 -0.90
N PRO A 79 -18.97 10.59 -1.76
CA PRO A 79 -18.62 9.95 -3.02
C PRO A 79 -17.92 8.61 -2.79
N ILE A 80 -18.04 7.72 -3.77
CA ILE A 80 -17.28 6.48 -3.85
C ILE A 80 -16.24 6.61 -4.95
N HIS A 81 -15.05 6.11 -4.66
CA HIS A 81 -13.91 6.05 -5.55
C HIS A 81 -13.79 4.62 -6.08
N ILE A 82 -13.74 4.46 -7.39
CA ILE A 82 -13.54 3.17 -8.05
C ILE A 82 -12.28 3.28 -8.90
N VAL A 83 -11.26 2.52 -8.53
CA VAL A 83 -10.09 2.31 -9.38
C VAL A 83 -10.39 1.13 -10.29
N THR A 84 -10.31 1.36 -11.60
CA THR A 84 -10.49 0.32 -12.62
C THR A 84 -9.48 0.51 -13.73
N LYS A 85 -9.35 -0.49 -14.59
CA LYS A 85 -8.15 -0.68 -15.40
C LYS A 85 -8.47 -1.20 -16.79
N VAL A 86 -7.93 -0.54 -17.81
CA VAL A 86 -7.95 -0.98 -19.21
C VAL A 86 -6.97 -2.12 -19.35
N TRP A 87 -7.47 -3.29 -19.74
CA TRP A 87 -6.65 -4.48 -19.94
C TRP A 87 -5.74 -4.35 -21.16
N TYR A 88 -4.64 -5.10 -21.20
CA TYR A 88 -3.64 -4.97 -22.27
C TYR A 88 -4.21 -5.31 -23.66
N THR A 89 -5.26 -6.15 -23.72
CA THR A 89 -5.98 -6.46 -24.96
C THR A 89 -6.74 -5.26 -25.52
N HIS A 90 -7.05 -4.26 -24.69
CA HIS A 90 -7.76 -3.05 -25.09
C HIS A 90 -6.82 -1.85 -25.28
N LEU A 91 -5.51 -2.07 -25.38
CA LEU A 91 -4.58 -1.01 -25.73
C LEU A 91 -4.77 -0.55 -27.19
N GLY A 92 -4.37 0.68 -27.49
CA GLY A 92 -4.73 1.41 -28.71
C GLY A 92 -5.92 2.35 -28.50
N TYR A 93 -5.93 3.46 -29.23
CA TYR A 93 -6.78 4.63 -28.95
C TYR A 93 -8.28 4.29 -28.90
N GLU A 94 -8.84 3.73 -29.98
CA GLU A 94 -10.28 3.39 -30.03
C GLU A 94 -10.63 2.18 -29.13
N ARG A 95 -9.74 1.19 -29.01
CA ARG A 95 -9.94 0.04 -28.11
C ARG A 95 -10.04 0.47 -26.65
N THR A 96 -9.21 1.43 -26.25
CA THR A 96 -9.21 2.01 -24.91
C THR A 96 -10.50 2.77 -24.67
N LYS A 97 -10.97 3.58 -25.62
CA LYS A 97 -12.27 4.26 -25.53
C LYS A 97 -13.44 3.28 -25.37
N ILE A 98 -13.41 2.12 -26.04
CA ILE A 98 -14.41 1.06 -25.87
C ILE A 98 -14.42 0.56 -24.43
N SER A 99 -13.27 0.14 -23.89
CA SER A 99 -13.17 -0.35 -22.51
C SER A 99 -13.66 0.67 -21.49
N VAL A 100 -13.26 1.95 -21.64
CA VAL A 100 -13.70 3.03 -20.75
C VAL A 100 -15.22 3.23 -20.84
N LYS A 101 -15.80 3.18 -22.04
CA LYS A 101 -17.25 3.34 -22.25
C LYS A 101 -18.04 2.18 -21.63
N GLU A 102 -17.55 0.95 -21.75
CA GLU A 102 -18.15 -0.24 -21.15
C GLU A 102 -18.15 -0.13 -19.62
N THR A 103 -16.99 0.20 -19.02
CA THR A 103 -16.89 0.50 -17.59
C THR A 103 -17.88 1.57 -17.12
N LEU A 104 -17.92 2.73 -17.79
CA LEU A 104 -18.81 3.83 -17.38
C LEU A 104 -20.28 3.45 -17.50
N LYS A 105 -20.65 2.61 -18.49
CA LYS A 105 -22.01 2.09 -18.64
C LYS A 105 -22.38 1.17 -17.47
N GLU A 106 -21.52 0.23 -17.11
CA GLU A 106 -21.76 -0.70 -15.99
C GLU A 106 -21.87 0.04 -14.65
N LEU A 107 -20.97 1.00 -14.41
CA LEU A 107 -20.99 1.82 -13.19
C LEU A 107 -22.17 2.81 -13.15
N GLY A 108 -22.78 3.12 -14.29
CA GLY A 108 -23.91 4.05 -14.43
C GLY A 108 -25.20 3.62 -13.74
N ALA A 109 -25.25 2.39 -13.20
CA ALA A 109 -26.33 1.94 -12.32
C ALA A 109 -26.36 2.70 -10.98
N VAL A 110 -25.21 3.17 -10.48
CA VAL A 110 -25.16 3.99 -9.25
C VAL A 110 -25.70 5.39 -9.55
N ASN A 111 -26.79 5.78 -8.87
CA ASN A 111 -27.45 7.07 -9.08
C ASN A 111 -27.85 7.80 -7.79
N ILE A 112 -27.47 7.27 -6.62
CA ILE A 112 -27.81 7.83 -5.30
C ILE A 112 -26.65 8.65 -4.70
N ARG A 113 -25.42 8.41 -5.14
CA ARG A 113 -24.21 9.12 -4.74
C ARG A 113 -23.26 9.29 -5.92
N GLN A 114 -22.31 10.22 -5.80
CA GLN A 114 -21.32 10.45 -6.85
C GLN A 114 -20.31 9.28 -6.88
N VAL A 115 -19.99 8.81 -8.08
CA VAL A 115 -18.90 7.85 -8.33
C VAL A 115 -17.76 8.58 -9.04
N TYR A 116 -16.57 8.53 -8.44
CA TYR A 116 -15.32 8.97 -9.04
C TYR A 116 -14.55 7.76 -9.54
N VAL A 117 -14.32 7.71 -10.85
CA VAL A 117 -13.58 6.64 -11.52
C VAL A 117 -12.14 7.08 -11.70
N HIS A 118 -11.21 6.25 -11.26
CA HIS A 118 -9.77 6.41 -11.45
C HIS A 118 -9.33 5.35 -12.47
N MET A 119 -9.14 5.78 -13.72
CA MET A 119 -8.92 4.88 -14.83
C MET A 119 -7.43 4.66 -15.07
N LEU A 120 -6.97 3.42 -14.97
CA LEU A 120 -5.56 3.08 -15.17
C LEU A 120 -5.35 2.26 -16.45
N LEU A 121 -4.19 2.39 -17.08
CA LEU A 121 -3.69 1.33 -17.95
C LEU A 121 -3.19 0.18 -17.07
N HIS A 122 -3.75 -1.02 -17.20
CA HIS A 122 -3.44 -2.12 -16.28
C HIS A 122 -2.00 -2.64 -16.45
N TRP A 123 -1.55 -2.70 -17.70
CA TRP A 123 -0.20 -3.10 -18.09
C TRP A 123 0.20 -2.29 -19.33
N PRO A 124 1.48 -1.93 -19.51
CA PRO A 124 1.93 -1.22 -20.72
C PRO A 124 1.91 -2.13 -21.96
N ARG A 125 1.92 -3.45 -21.76
CA ARG A 125 1.99 -4.46 -22.82
C ARG A 125 1.61 -5.84 -22.32
N CYS A 126 1.34 -6.75 -23.26
CA CYS A 126 1.30 -8.17 -22.94
C CYS A 126 2.73 -8.72 -22.80
N ASN A 127 2.98 -9.56 -21.79
CA ASN A 127 4.28 -10.18 -21.55
C ASN A 127 4.18 -11.70 -21.72
N ASP A 128 4.87 -12.27 -22.71
CA ASP A 128 4.82 -13.72 -22.98
C ASP A 128 5.57 -14.53 -21.91
N ASP A 129 6.46 -13.88 -21.14
CA ASP A 129 7.20 -14.52 -20.05
C ASP A 129 6.33 -14.73 -18.80
N ILE A 130 5.13 -14.14 -18.78
CA ILE A 130 4.17 -14.31 -17.69
C ILE A 130 3.18 -15.40 -18.10
N GLU A 131 3.31 -16.57 -17.47
CA GLU A 131 2.58 -17.81 -17.84
C GLU A 131 1.06 -17.64 -17.98
N TRP A 132 0.45 -16.76 -17.19
CA TRP A 132 -1.00 -16.54 -17.21
C TRP A 132 -1.46 -15.49 -18.24
N MET A 133 -0.55 -14.74 -18.87
CA MET A 133 -0.87 -13.76 -19.92
C MET A 133 -0.94 -14.44 -21.28
N ASN A 134 -2.13 -14.89 -21.66
CA ASN A 134 -2.33 -15.66 -22.90
C ASN A 134 -2.53 -14.72 -24.10
N CYS A 135 -1.51 -13.94 -24.45
CA CYS A 135 -1.62 -12.78 -25.35
C CYS A 135 -2.42 -13.02 -26.64
N ALA A 136 -2.08 -14.08 -27.39
CA ALA A 136 -2.71 -14.41 -28.66
C ALA A 136 -4.13 -14.96 -28.47
N GLN A 137 -4.31 -15.88 -27.50
CA GLN A 137 -5.60 -16.50 -27.23
C GLN A 137 -6.62 -15.49 -26.67
N GLU A 138 -6.19 -14.60 -25.78
CA GLU A 138 -7.05 -13.54 -25.24
C GLU A 138 -7.49 -12.58 -26.36
N GLU A 139 -6.59 -12.24 -27.30
CA GLU A 139 -6.95 -11.46 -28.49
C GLU A 139 -7.97 -12.20 -29.37
N GLU A 140 -7.77 -13.49 -29.63
CA GLU A 140 -8.69 -14.32 -30.43
C GLU A 140 -10.09 -14.40 -29.81
N ASN A 141 -10.18 -14.38 -28.49
CA ASN A 141 -11.45 -14.44 -27.76
C ASN A 141 -12.19 -13.09 -27.70
N LEU A 142 -11.57 -11.98 -28.16
CA LEU A 142 -12.23 -10.67 -28.13
C LEU A 142 -13.43 -10.59 -29.08
N PRO A 143 -14.45 -9.77 -28.74
CA PRO A 143 -15.50 -9.40 -29.68
C PRO A 143 -14.94 -8.77 -30.96
N GLN A 144 -15.56 -9.06 -32.11
CA GLN A 144 -15.13 -8.53 -33.40
C GLN A 144 -15.14 -6.99 -33.44
N SER A 145 -16.05 -6.35 -32.69
CA SER A 145 -16.07 -4.88 -32.55
C SER A 145 -14.78 -4.31 -31.98
N VAL A 146 -14.17 -4.97 -30.99
CA VAL A 146 -12.91 -4.55 -30.36
C VAL A 146 -11.74 -4.83 -31.31
N LYS A 147 -11.74 -5.95 -32.02
CA LYS A 147 -10.75 -6.27 -33.08
C LYS A 147 -10.79 -5.27 -34.24
N ASN A 148 -11.98 -4.82 -34.63
CA ASN A 148 -12.13 -3.84 -35.71
C ASN A 148 -11.70 -2.42 -35.32
N ALA A 149 -11.61 -2.13 -34.02
CA ALA A 149 -11.28 -0.80 -33.52
C ALA A 149 -9.78 -0.47 -33.60
N GLY A 150 -8.90 -1.46 -33.76
CA GLY A 150 -7.47 -1.22 -33.86
C GLY A 150 -6.67 -2.50 -34.00
N PRO A 151 -5.37 -2.40 -34.35
CA PRO A 151 -4.50 -3.56 -34.47
C PRO A 151 -4.35 -4.27 -33.12
N PRO A 152 -4.06 -5.58 -33.12
CA PRO A 152 -3.84 -6.36 -31.90
C PRO A 152 -2.59 -5.84 -31.13
N PRO A 153 -2.73 -5.34 -29.90
CA PRO A 153 -1.64 -4.73 -29.13
C PRO A 153 -0.48 -5.66 -28.83
N HIS A 154 -0.73 -6.98 -28.75
CA HIS A 154 0.34 -7.94 -28.51
C HIS A 154 1.34 -8.04 -29.68
N LEU A 155 0.98 -7.54 -30.87
CA LEU A 155 1.90 -7.39 -32.02
C LEU A 155 2.65 -6.05 -32.00
N ASN A 156 2.28 -5.11 -31.12
CA ASN A 156 2.95 -3.83 -30.94
C ASN A 156 3.15 -3.51 -29.44
N LYS A 157 3.98 -4.34 -28.79
CA LYS A 157 4.17 -4.31 -27.33
C LYS A 157 4.83 -3.02 -26.83
N ASP A 158 5.64 -2.36 -27.65
CA ASP A 158 6.41 -1.21 -27.17
C ASP A 158 5.60 0.09 -27.16
N THR A 159 4.70 0.28 -28.13
CA THR A 159 4.04 1.58 -28.33
C THR A 159 2.52 1.56 -28.24
N ALA A 160 1.86 0.39 -28.16
CA ALA A 160 0.38 0.34 -28.13
C ALA A 160 -0.24 1.14 -26.97
N TRP A 161 0.43 1.19 -25.82
CA TRP A 161 -0.03 1.94 -24.66
C TRP A 161 0.04 3.47 -24.85
N GLU A 162 0.87 3.99 -25.75
CA GLU A 162 0.98 5.44 -25.98
C GLU A 162 -0.33 6.02 -26.54
N ASP A 163 -0.94 5.30 -27.49
CA ASP A 163 -2.25 5.65 -28.04
C ASP A 163 -3.37 5.50 -27.00
N SER A 164 -3.25 4.51 -26.10
CA SER A 164 -4.16 4.39 -24.97
C SER A 164 -4.03 5.56 -24.00
N TRP A 165 -2.83 6.04 -23.75
CA TRP A 165 -2.63 7.23 -22.92
C TRP A 165 -3.33 8.44 -23.54
N ARG A 166 -3.12 8.69 -24.84
CA ARG A 166 -3.82 9.76 -25.58
C ARG A 166 -5.35 9.65 -25.46
N ALA A 167 -5.90 8.44 -25.54
CA ALA A 167 -7.33 8.20 -25.36
C ALA A 167 -7.78 8.52 -23.92
N LEU A 168 -7.04 8.11 -22.90
CA LEU A 168 -7.35 8.42 -21.50
C LEU A 168 -7.31 9.92 -21.21
N GLU A 169 -6.33 10.64 -21.76
CA GLU A 169 -6.24 12.11 -21.64
C GLU A 169 -7.50 12.80 -22.16
N GLU A 170 -7.98 12.40 -23.33
CA GLU A 170 -9.18 12.98 -23.94
C GLU A 170 -10.43 12.72 -23.11
N VAL A 171 -10.67 11.46 -22.71
CA VAL A 171 -11.85 11.14 -21.90
C VAL A 171 -11.78 11.82 -20.52
N TYR A 172 -10.59 11.92 -19.93
CA TYR A 172 -10.39 12.65 -18.67
C TYR A 172 -10.72 14.13 -18.81
N GLU A 173 -10.27 14.81 -19.86
CA GLU A 173 -10.57 16.22 -20.10
C GLU A 173 -12.07 16.45 -20.35
N GLU A 174 -12.70 15.58 -21.14
CA GLU A 174 -14.15 15.62 -21.36
C GLU A 174 -14.93 15.54 -20.05
N HIS A 175 -14.54 14.65 -19.13
CA HIS A 175 -15.19 14.49 -17.82
C HIS A 175 -14.83 15.58 -16.82
N SER A 176 -13.60 16.10 -16.87
CA SER A 176 -13.14 17.21 -16.03
C SER A 176 -14.01 18.45 -16.23
N SER A 177 -14.39 18.74 -17.47
CA SER A 177 -15.31 19.85 -17.79
C SER A 177 -16.73 19.68 -17.23
N LYS A 178 -17.15 18.43 -16.96
CA LYS A 178 -18.50 18.08 -16.47
C LYS A 178 -18.60 18.12 -14.94
N ARG A 179 -17.48 18.02 -14.20
CA ARG A 179 -17.46 17.95 -12.73
C ARG A 179 -18.22 19.07 -12.01
N ASN A 180 -18.18 20.29 -12.56
CA ASN A 180 -18.80 21.47 -11.95
C ASN A 180 -20.22 21.76 -12.49
N ARG A 181 -20.74 20.94 -13.39
CA ARG A 181 -22.08 21.14 -13.98
C ARG A 181 -23.14 20.45 -13.13
N LYS A 182 -24.22 21.18 -12.81
CA LYS A 182 -25.41 20.59 -12.17
C LYS A 182 -26.10 19.65 -13.16
N SER A 183 -25.90 18.35 -13.02
CA SER A 183 -26.67 17.33 -13.73
C SER A 183 -27.92 16.93 -12.94
N LYS A 184 -29.00 16.56 -13.65
CA LYS A 184 -30.21 15.99 -13.03
C LYS A 184 -29.99 14.55 -12.55
N ARG A 185 -29.00 13.84 -13.11
CA ARG A 185 -28.64 12.46 -12.76
C ARG A 185 -27.17 12.42 -12.35
N LEU A 186 -26.88 11.75 -11.24
CA LEU A 186 -25.50 11.43 -10.86
C LEU A 186 -24.99 10.34 -11.79
N GLU A 187 -23.96 10.67 -12.56
CA GLU A 187 -23.27 9.75 -13.45
C GLU A 187 -21.83 9.57 -12.97
N PRO A 188 -21.19 8.42 -13.22
CA PRO A 188 -19.78 8.22 -12.93
C PRO A 188 -18.91 9.25 -13.66
N ILE A 189 -17.92 9.79 -12.96
CA ILE A 189 -17.00 10.80 -13.50
C ILE A 189 -15.59 10.26 -13.44
N ILE A 190 -14.86 10.30 -14.57
CA ILE A 190 -13.42 10.06 -14.54
C ILE A 190 -12.74 11.21 -13.79
N ALA A 191 -12.27 10.90 -12.58
CA ALA A 191 -11.70 11.86 -11.64
C ALA A 191 -10.18 11.92 -11.73
N SER A 192 -9.53 10.86 -12.22
CA SER A 192 -8.11 10.85 -12.55
C SER A 192 -7.78 9.73 -13.52
N ILE A 193 -6.59 9.82 -14.12
CA ILE A 193 -6.00 8.78 -14.96
C ILE A 193 -4.61 8.40 -14.43
N GLY A 194 -4.17 7.20 -14.77
CA GLY A 194 -2.90 6.69 -14.28
C GLY A 194 -2.49 5.39 -14.93
N VAL A 195 -1.50 4.74 -14.33
CA VAL A 195 -0.90 3.53 -14.89
C VAL A 195 -0.66 2.50 -13.81
N SER A 196 -0.58 1.24 -14.22
CA SER A 196 -0.24 0.12 -13.38
C SER A 196 0.83 -0.72 -14.05
N ASN A 197 1.79 -1.22 -13.26
CA ASN A 197 2.85 -2.13 -13.74
C ASN A 197 3.75 -1.54 -14.84
N PHE A 198 3.93 -0.22 -14.85
CA PHE A 198 4.87 0.45 -15.76
C PHE A 198 6.28 0.41 -15.17
N GLU A 199 7.27 0.07 -15.99
CA GLU A 199 8.67 0.15 -15.57
C GLU A 199 9.23 1.57 -15.70
N ILE A 200 10.43 1.81 -15.16
CA ILE A 200 11.04 3.15 -15.14
C ILE A 200 11.17 3.77 -16.54
N ASP A 201 11.48 2.98 -17.57
CA ASP A 201 11.61 3.49 -18.93
C ASP A 201 10.27 3.79 -19.59
N ASP A 202 9.21 3.05 -19.23
CA ASP A 202 7.84 3.36 -19.63
C ASP A 202 7.40 4.68 -19.00
N MET A 203 7.67 4.87 -17.70
CA MET A 203 7.37 6.11 -16.98
C MET A 203 8.13 7.32 -17.54
N ARG A 204 9.41 7.14 -17.93
CA ARG A 204 10.20 8.18 -18.59
C ARG A 204 9.65 8.55 -19.96
N THR A 205 9.16 7.58 -20.71
CA THR A 205 8.50 7.82 -22.01
C THR A 205 7.18 8.53 -21.81
N LEU A 206 6.35 8.04 -20.88
CA LEU A 206 5.07 8.63 -20.51
C LEU A 206 5.23 10.11 -20.13
N LYS A 207 6.22 10.44 -19.29
CA LYS A 207 6.52 11.82 -18.91
C LYS A 207 6.77 12.74 -20.11
N LYS A 208 7.39 12.23 -21.18
CA LYS A 208 7.70 13.01 -22.39
C LYS A 208 6.48 13.25 -23.28
N ILE A 209 5.59 12.25 -23.39
CA ILE A 209 4.45 12.30 -24.32
C ILE A 209 3.17 12.84 -23.70
N ALA A 210 3.03 12.75 -22.37
CA ALA A 210 1.81 13.08 -21.66
C ALA A 210 1.57 14.60 -21.60
N ARG A 211 0.42 15.02 -22.12
CA ARG A 211 -0.16 16.36 -21.90
C ARG A 211 -0.74 16.47 -20.50
N VAL A 212 -1.40 15.41 -20.03
CA VAL A 212 -1.87 15.27 -18.65
C VAL A 212 -1.00 14.22 -17.97
N GLN A 213 -0.21 14.61 -16.97
CA GLN A 213 0.62 13.66 -16.23
C GLN A 213 -0.26 12.68 -15.43
N PRO A 214 0.13 11.40 -15.29
CA PRO A 214 -0.62 10.44 -14.46
C PRO A 214 -0.74 10.95 -13.02
N GLN A 215 -1.92 10.83 -12.42
CA GLN A 215 -2.10 11.17 -11.01
C GLN A 215 -1.90 9.97 -10.08
N LEU A 216 -2.07 8.76 -10.61
CA LEU A 216 -1.99 7.51 -9.86
C LEU A 216 -1.02 6.54 -10.55
N TYR A 217 -0.15 5.93 -9.76
CA TYR A 217 0.61 4.75 -10.13
C TYR A 217 0.19 3.60 -9.22
N GLN A 218 -0.24 2.49 -9.78
CA GLN A 218 -0.53 1.27 -9.03
C GLN A 218 0.54 0.20 -9.29
N GLY A 219 1.06 -0.44 -8.25
CA GLY A 219 2.08 -1.46 -8.43
C GLY A 219 2.19 -2.41 -7.26
N ASP A 220 2.99 -3.45 -7.46
CA ASP A 220 3.31 -4.38 -6.39
C ASP A 220 4.07 -3.65 -5.28
N VAL A 221 3.71 -3.93 -4.02
CA VAL A 221 4.39 -3.40 -2.82
C VAL A 221 5.92 -3.61 -2.87
N TRP A 222 6.40 -4.65 -3.54
CA TRP A 222 7.82 -4.90 -3.79
C TRP A 222 8.51 -3.69 -4.42
N LYS A 223 7.88 -3.07 -5.42
CA LYS A 223 8.45 -1.89 -6.08
C LYS A 223 8.63 -0.74 -5.10
N ALA A 224 7.70 -0.57 -4.15
CA ALA A 224 7.79 0.50 -3.15
C ALA A 224 9.05 0.42 -2.27
N PHE A 225 9.56 -0.78 -2.02
CA PHE A 225 10.73 -1.00 -1.17
C PHE A 225 12.02 -1.29 -1.94
N TYR A 226 11.92 -1.80 -3.18
CA TYR A 226 13.06 -2.34 -3.91
C TYR A 226 13.33 -1.73 -5.28
N ASP A 227 12.53 -0.74 -5.70
CA ASP A 227 12.80 0.03 -6.92
C ASP A 227 12.96 1.53 -6.60
N PRO A 228 14.12 1.94 -6.06
CA PRO A 228 14.33 3.32 -5.66
C PRO A 228 14.31 4.30 -6.85
N LEU A 229 14.63 3.84 -8.07
CA LEU A 229 14.61 4.69 -9.26
C LEU A 229 13.18 5.00 -9.69
N LEU A 230 12.32 3.99 -9.73
CA LEU A 230 10.90 4.17 -10.01
C LEU A 230 10.22 5.01 -8.94
N LEU A 231 10.44 4.72 -7.66
CA LEU A 231 9.80 5.46 -6.56
C LEU A 231 10.24 6.92 -6.52
N ARG A 232 11.52 7.19 -6.79
CA ARG A 232 12.00 8.56 -6.96
C ARG A 232 11.31 9.24 -8.14
N HIS A 233 11.18 8.58 -9.29
CA HIS A 233 10.47 9.15 -10.43
C HIS A 233 9.00 9.47 -10.09
N ILE A 234 8.29 8.56 -9.44
CA ILE A 234 6.89 8.74 -9.03
C ILE A 234 6.75 9.95 -8.09
N ARG A 235 7.61 10.05 -7.07
CA ARG A 235 7.60 11.16 -6.12
C ARG A 235 7.97 12.50 -6.77
N ASP A 236 9.03 12.54 -7.57
CA ASP A 236 9.54 13.77 -8.20
C ASP A 236 8.54 14.35 -9.24
N ASN A 237 7.54 13.56 -9.66
CA ASN A 237 6.46 13.99 -10.55
C ASN A 237 5.08 14.10 -9.86
N ASN A 238 5.01 14.07 -8.52
CA ASN A 238 3.77 14.17 -7.75
C ASN A 238 2.71 13.12 -8.13
N ILE A 239 3.15 11.90 -8.44
CA ILE A 239 2.27 10.77 -8.75
C ILE A 239 2.00 10.00 -7.45
N PHE A 240 0.74 9.74 -7.12
CA PHE A 240 0.42 8.97 -5.92
C PHE A 240 0.67 7.48 -6.14
N PHE A 241 1.36 6.82 -5.21
CA PHE A 241 1.63 5.37 -5.28
C PHE A 241 0.57 4.59 -4.51
N GLN A 242 -0.04 3.62 -5.16
CA GLN A 242 -0.98 2.69 -4.55
C GLN A 242 -0.48 1.25 -4.70
N ALA A 243 -0.37 0.51 -3.60
CA ALA A 243 0.19 -0.83 -3.57
C ALA A 243 -0.89 -1.92 -3.60
N TYR A 244 -0.72 -2.89 -4.51
CA TYR A 244 -1.24 -4.25 -4.30
C TYR A 244 -0.15 -5.13 -3.70
N GLY A 245 -0.49 -6.36 -3.32
CA GLY A 245 0.52 -7.33 -2.89
C GLY A 245 0.94 -7.23 -1.41
N VAL A 246 0.41 -6.25 -0.67
CA VAL A 246 0.82 -5.95 0.72
C VAL A 246 0.63 -7.17 1.63
N MET A 247 -0.58 -7.72 1.68
CA MET A 247 -0.91 -8.80 2.61
C MET A 247 -0.19 -10.11 2.27
N ASN A 248 -0.26 -10.56 1.02
CA ASN A 248 0.30 -11.84 0.59
C ASN A 248 1.83 -11.89 0.65
N ARG A 249 2.54 -10.76 0.46
CA ARG A 249 4.00 -10.75 0.52
C ARG A 249 4.58 -10.65 1.92
N ILE A 250 3.85 -10.06 2.85
CA ILE A 250 4.38 -9.72 4.17
C ILE A 250 3.83 -10.66 5.25
N MET A 251 2.53 -10.99 5.21
CA MET A 251 1.91 -11.78 6.28
C MET A 251 2.40 -13.23 6.32
N GLY A 252 2.83 -13.80 5.18
CA GLY A 252 3.42 -15.15 5.13
C GLY A 252 4.86 -15.24 5.64
N GLY A 253 5.50 -14.10 5.92
CA GLY A 253 6.92 -14.09 6.28
C GLY A 253 7.24 -14.55 7.70
N ARG A 254 6.23 -14.85 8.54
CA ARG A 254 6.41 -15.43 9.88
C ARG A 254 7.27 -16.70 9.85
N GLU A 255 7.12 -17.54 8.83
CA GLU A 255 7.86 -18.79 8.70
C GLU A 255 9.32 -18.61 8.24
N HIS A 256 9.58 -17.58 7.41
CA HIS A 256 10.86 -17.41 6.71
C HIS A 256 11.74 -16.30 7.30
N ALA A 257 11.15 -15.39 8.08
CA ALA A 257 11.81 -14.26 8.72
C ALA A 257 11.21 -14.01 10.13
N PRO A 258 11.32 -14.98 11.06
CA PRO A 258 10.60 -14.96 12.33
C PRO A 258 10.97 -13.80 13.25
N ARG A 259 12.24 -13.35 13.27
CA ARG A 259 12.69 -12.20 14.09
C ARG A 259 12.25 -10.88 13.48
N ALA A 260 12.29 -10.76 12.15
CA ALA A 260 11.75 -9.59 11.50
C ALA A 260 10.22 -9.50 11.70
N PHE A 261 9.52 -10.63 11.59
CA PHE A 261 8.09 -10.70 11.83
C PHE A 261 7.75 -10.40 13.30
N SER A 262 8.56 -10.84 14.28
CA SER A 262 8.31 -10.55 15.69
C SER A 262 8.34 -9.05 16.00
N VAL A 263 9.09 -8.24 15.24
CA VAL A 263 9.05 -6.76 15.36
C VAL A 263 7.64 -6.23 15.06
N LEU A 264 6.98 -6.76 14.02
CA LEU A 264 5.61 -6.38 13.67
C LEU A 264 4.62 -6.84 14.76
N GLU A 265 4.79 -8.05 15.29
CA GLU A 265 3.97 -8.57 16.40
C GLU A 265 4.12 -7.75 17.68
N ASP A 266 5.36 -7.42 18.06
CA ASP A 266 5.67 -6.63 19.25
C ASP A 266 4.99 -5.27 19.17
N ILE A 267 5.14 -4.58 18.03
CA ILE A 267 4.53 -3.27 17.82
C ILE A 267 2.99 -3.37 17.84
N ALA A 268 2.40 -4.41 17.26
CA ALA A 268 0.96 -4.65 17.33
C ALA A 268 0.49 -4.83 18.78
N ARG A 269 1.18 -5.66 19.57
CA ARG A 269 0.88 -5.86 21.01
C ARG A 269 1.02 -4.57 21.81
N GLU A 270 2.09 -3.81 21.60
CA GLU A 270 2.34 -2.54 22.29
C GLU A 270 1.25 -1.51 21.98
N ILE A 271 0.85 -1.37 20.71
CA ILE A 271 -0.21 -0.44 20.29
C ILE A 271 -1.56 -0.89 20.86
N ALA A 272 -1.89 -2.18 20.78
CA ALA A 272 -3.11 -2.73 21.35
C ALA A 272 -3.21 -2.40 22.85
N SER A 273 -2.13 -2.66 23.61
CA SER A 273 -2.07 -2.35 25.04
C SER A 273 -2.26 -0.85 25.32
N THR A 274 -1.63 0.01 24.52
CA THR A 274 -1.77 1.47 24.64
C THR A 274 -3.22 1.91 24.43
N LEU A 275 -3.87 1.41 23.39
CA LEU A 275 -5.27 1.74 23.07
C LEU A 275 -6.23 1.22 24.14
N HIS A 276 -6.04 -0.01 24.63
CA HIS A 276 -6.84 -0.54 25.73
C HIS A 276 -6.70 0.29 27.01
N ALA A 277 -5.49 0.73 27.35
CA ALA A 277 -5.24 1.55 28.54
C ALA A 277 -5.84 2.97 28.45
N SER A 278 -5.98 3.52 27.23
CA SER A 278 -6.54 4.87 27.02
C SER A 278 -8.04 4.98 27.35
N GLY A 279 -8.78 3.87 27.27
CA GLY A 279 -10.24 3.85 27.41
C GLY A 279 -11.01 4.43 26.21
N GLU A 280 -10.33 4.97 25.20
CA GLU A 280 -10.94 5.64 24.03
C GLU A 280 -11.83 4.71 23.19
N TYR A 281 -11.59 3.39 23.28
CA TYR A 281 -12.31 2.33 22.57
C TYR A 281 -13.02 1.35 23.51
N ALA A 282 -13.39 1.77 24.73
CA ALA A 282 -14.00 0.89 25.73
C ALA A 282 -15.36 0.30 25.26
N ASP A 283 -16.19 1.09 24.59
CA ASP A 283 -17.53 0.68 24.13
C ASP A 283 -17.49 -0.12 22.81
N LYS A 284 -16.43 0.04 22.01
CA LYS A 284 -16.21 -0.65 20.74
C LYS A 284 -14.73 -1.06 20.65
N PRO A 285 -14.34 -2.19 21.30
CA PRO A 285 -12.95 -2.61 21.35
C PRO A 285 -12.38 -2.80 19.95
N LEU A 286 -11.31 -2.07 19.65
CA LEU A 286 -10.58 -2.22 18.40
C LEU A 286 -9.68 -3.45 18.46
N VAL A 287 -9.76 -4.32 17.47
CA VAL A 287 -8.82 -5.43 17.30
C VAL A 287 -7.61 -4.91 16.52
N VAL A 288 -6.46 -4.81 17.19
CA VAL A 288 -5.20 -4.44 16.53
C VAL A 288 -4.41 -5.70 16.22
N THR A 289 -4.31 -5.98 14.93
CA THR A 289 -3.53 -7.10 14.38
C THR A 289 -2.25 -6.61 13.72
N GLU A 290 -1.34 -7.53 13.42
CA GLU A 290 -0.16 -7.28 12.59
C GLU A 290 -0.55 -6.70 11.23
N ALA A 291 -1.67 -7.16 10.66
CA ALA A 291 -2.25 -6.61 9.44
C ALA A 291 -2.62 -5.14 9.61
N THR A 292 -3.31 -4.79 10.69
CA THR A 292 -3.72 -3.40 10.97
C THR A 292 -2.51 -2.47 11.07
N VAL A 293 -1.46 -2.89 11.80
CA VAL A 293 -0.21 -2.13 11.95
C VAL A 293 0.53 -2.01 10.62
N LEU A 294 0.63 -3.09 9.85
CA LEU A 294 1.27 -3.08 8.53
C LEU A 294 0.59 -2.08 7.59
N LEU A 295 -0.74 -2.10 7.54
CA LEU A 295 -1.51 -1.20 6.70
C LEU A 295 -1.37 0.25 7.16
N ALA A 296 -1.42 0.51 8.47
CA ALA A 296 -1.16 1.84 9.04
C ALA A 296 0.25 2.34 8.74
N TYR A 297 1.26 1.47 8.77
CA TYR A 297 2.62 1.78 8.36
C TYR A 297 2.69 2.18 6.89
N CYS A 298 2.05 1.43 5.97
CA CYS A 298 1.99 1.79 4.56
C CYS A 298 1.42 3.21 4.36
N ILE A 299 0.35 3.57 5.09
CA ILE A 299 -0.21 4.92 5.02
C ILE A 299 0.80 5.97 5.53
N ASN A 300 1.49 5.73 6.64
CA ASN A 300 2.52 6.64 7.15
C ASN A 300 3.73 6.75 6.22
N TYR A 301 4.04 5.69 5.46
CA TYR A 301 5.06 5.68 4.41
C TYR A 301 4.61 6.47 3.15
N GLY A 302 3.33 6.83 3.04
CA GLY A 302 2.77 7.54 1.89
C GLY A 302 2.29 6.62 0.76
N ILE A 303 2.00 5.35 1.08
CA ILE A 303 1.49 4.34 0.14
C ILE A 303 -0.01 4.15 0.37
N GLY A 304 -0.82 4.30 -0.68
CA GLY A 304 -2.22 3.88 -0.67
C GLY A 304 -2.36 2.37 -0.76
N ILE A 305 -3.39 1.80 -0.15
CA ILE A 305 -3.58 0.34 -0.03
C ILE A 305 -5.03 -0.06 -0.26
N PHE A 306 -5.24 -1.30 -0.66
CA PHE A 306 -6.57 -1.87 -0.88
C PHE A 306 -6.59 -3.37 -0.58
N PRO A 307 -6.39 -3.78 0.69
CA PRO A 307 -6.34 -5.19 1.05
C PRO A 307 -7.63 -5.91 0.62
N ARG A 308 -7.48 -7.09 0.02
CA ARG A 308 -8.61 -7.98 -0.30
C ARG A 308 -8.99 -8.78 0.95
N ALA A 309 -10.26 -8.75 1.34
CA ALA A 309 -10.77 -9.54 2.46
C ALA A 309 -12.24 -9.96 2.23
N SER A 310 -12.48 -11.27 2.11
CA SER A 310 -13.84 -11.85 2.09
C SER A 310 -14.42 -12.05 3.49
N ALA A 311 -13.59 -12.15 4.53
CA ALA A 311 -14.04 -12.22 5.91
C ALA A 311 -14.40 -10.83 6.47
N ALA A 312 -15.56 -10.70 7.11
CA ALA A 312 -16.04 -9.45 7.67
C ALA A 312 -15.13 -8.91 8.79
N ASP A 313 -14.55 -9.77 9.62
CA ASP A 313 -13.63 -9.36 10.69
C ASP A 313 -12.36 -8.72 10.11
N HIS A 314 -11.73 -9.36 9.13
CA HIS A 314 -10.58 -8.77 8.44
C HIS A 314 -10.93 -7.44 7.76
N ARG A 315 -12.16 -7.25 7.25
CA ARG A 315 -12.58 -5.95 6.69
C ARG A 315 -12.70 -4.87 7.77
N ARG A 316 -13.20 -5.21 8.96
CA ARG A 316 -13.22 -4.28 10.11
C ARG A 316 -11.81 -3.90 10.55
N GLU A 317 -10.94 -4.89 10.72
CA GLU A 317 -9.54 -4.70 11.12
C GLU A 317 -8.76 -3.86 10.10
N ASN A 318 -9.03 -4.06 8.81
CA ASN A 318 -8.35 -3.34 7.73
C ASN A 318 -9.08 -2.03 7.33
N SER A 319 -10.09 -1.61 8.08
CA SER A 319 -10.91 -0.45 7.74
C SER A 319 -10.16 0.88 7.90
N PRO A 320 -10.56 1.94 7.20
CA PRO A 320 -10.14 3.30 7.46
C PRO A 320 -10.22 3.71 8.94
N GLU A 321 -11.30 3.33 9.65
CA GLU A 321 -11.48 3.64 11.07
C GLU A 321 -10.39 2.97 11.93
N ALA A 322 -10.17 1.66 11.74
CA ALA A 322 -9.16 0.91 12.48
C ALA A 322 -7.73 1.39 12.19
N ILE A 323 -7.42 1.65 10.93
CA ILE A 323 -6.11 2.18 10.53
C ILE A 323 -5.91 3.59 11.09
N ALA A 324 -6.93 4.46 11.05
CA ALA A 324 -6.83 5.81 11.60
C ALA A 324 -6.58 5.81 13.12
N ALA A 325 -7.14 4.85 13.85
CA ALA A 325 -6.88 4.66 15.28
C ALA A 325 -5.42 4.24 15.56
N VAL A 326 -4.84 3.39 14.72
CA VAL A 326 -3.47 2.87 14.93
C VAL A 326 -2.39 3.87 14.50
N ARG A 327 -2.62 4.63 13.42
CA ARG A 327 -1.61 5.51 12.80
C ARG A 327 -0.90 6.48 13.75
N PRO A 328 -1.58 7.19 14.68
CA PRO A 328 -0.92 8.09 15.64
C PRO A 328 0.07 7.39 16.58
N HIS A 329 -0.10 6.08 16.80
CA HIS A 329 0.76 5.29 17.67
C HIS A 329 1.98 4.69 16.96
N ILE A 330 2.10 4.85 15.63
CA ILE A 330 3.33 4.54 14.89
C ILE A 330 4.28 5.73 15.04
N THR A 331 4.94 5.79 16.19
CA THR A 331 5.97 6.80 16.49
C THR A 331 7.16 6.67 15.53
N ALA A 332 8.03 7.69 15.47
CA ALA A 332 9.24 7.64 14.64
C ALA A 332 10.12 6.41 14.95
N GLU A 333 10.21 6.02 16.22
CA GLU A 333 10.92 4.82 16.65
C GLU A 333 10.30 3.53 16.08
N ARG A 334 8.98 3.35 16.24
CA ARG A 334 8.25 2.20 15.69
C ARG A 334 8.31 2.18 14.17
N PHE A 335 8.20 3.34 13.53
CA PHE A 335 8.34 3.48 12.08
C PHE A 335 9.71 2.99 11.60
N ASN A 336 10.80 3.39 12.25
CA ASN A 336 12.15 2.94 11.89
C ASN A 336 12.34 1.44 12.08
N ARG A 337 11.80 0.87 13.17
CA ARG A 337 11.80 -0.59 13.40
C ARG A 337 11.05 -1.33 12.28
N LEU A 338 9.87 -0.84 11.90
CA LEU A 338 9.07 -1.39 10.80
C LEU A 338 9.75 -1.22 9.44
N GLN A 339 10.44 -0.09 9.21
CA GLN A 339 11.16 0.18 7.97
C GLN A 339 12.35 -0.76 7.76
N LEU A 340 12.92 -1.32 8.83
CA LEU A 340 13.91 -2.39 8.75
C LEU A 340 13.25 -3.77 8.61
N ALA A 341 12.23 -4.04 9.42
CA ALA A 341 11.58 -5.35 9.47
C ALA A 341 10.81 -5.70 8.19
N ILE A 342 9.97 -4.80 7.67
CA ILE A 342 9.07 -5.10 6.54
C ILE A 342 9.83 -5.50 5.27
N PRO A 343 10.85 -4.76 4.82
CA PRO A 343 11.68 -5.20 3.70
C PRO A 343 12.32 -6.57 3.97
N ALA A 344 12.90 -6.77 5.16
CA ALA A 344 13.54 -8.04 5.54
C ALA A 344 12.55 -9.22 5.44
N ILE A 345 11.33 -9.06 5.99
CA ILE A 345 10.23 -10.03 5.87
C ILE A 345 9.96 -10.39 4.40
N MET A 346 9.87 -9.38 3.53
CA MET A 346 9.58 -9.60 2.11
C MET A 346 10.68 -10.38 1.39
N LYS A 347 11.94 -10.25 1.82
CA LYS A 347 13.08 -11.00 1.27
C LYS A 347 13.25 -12.40 1.89
N GLY A 348 12.57 -12.69 3.00
CA GLY A 348 12.86 -13.88 3.82
C GLY A 348 14.18 -13.74 4.58
N GLU A 349 14.55 -12.52 4.96
CA GLU A 349 15.71 -12.20 5.78
C GLU A 349 15.28 -11.80 7.19
N ASP A 350 16.10 -12.11 8.19
CA ASP A 350 15.86 -11.70 9.58
C ASP A 350 16.62 -10.42 9.94
N VAL A 351 16.20 -9.79 11.05
CA VAL A 351 16.85 -8.59 11.59
C VAL A 351 17.48 -8.86 12.96
N ASN A 352 18.62 -8.23 13.21
CA ASN A 352 19.35 -8.25 14.49
C ASN A 352 19.17 -6.92 15.24
N VAL A 353 19.66 -6.86 16.48
CA VAL A 353 19.88 -5.58 17.17
C VAL A 353 21.19 -4.96 16.70
N LEU A 354 21.20 -3.66 16.46
CA LEU A 354 22.42 -2.91 16.16
C LEU A 354 22.89 -2.17 17.40
N LEU A 355 24.00 -2.60 18.01
CA LEU A 355 24.63 -1.91 19.14
C LEU A 355 25.79 -1.06 18.64
N SER A 356 25.67 0.26 18.73
CA SER A 356 26.71 1.21 18.36
C SER A 356 27.55 1.58 19.59
N PHE A 357 28.85 1.35 19.55
CA PHE A 357 29.81 1.82 20.55
C PHE A 357 30.48 3.08 20.05
N MET A 358 30.46 4.16 20.85
CA MET A 358 31.17 5.40 20.58
C MET A 358 32.26 5.58 21.64
N ASN A 359 33.51 5.66 21.21
CA ASN A 359 34.63 5.89 22.13
C ASN A 359 34.78 7.39 22.42
N ASN A 360 34.42 7.81 23.63
CA ASN A 360 34.61 9.18 24.12
C ASN A 360 35.79 9.30 25.10
N LEU A 361 36.57 8.24 25.28
CA LEU A 361 37.81 8.26 26.06
C LEU A 361 38.97 8.85 25.25
N PRO A 362 40.01 9.40 25.90
CA PRO A 362 41.19 9.93 25.21
C PRO A 362 42.09 8.83 24.61
N GLY A 363 41.93 7.58 25.02
CA GLY A 363 42.68 6.42 24.52
C GLY A 363 41.80 5.39 23.80
N PRO A 364 42.40 4.42 23.09
CA PRO A 364 41.66 3.34 22.44
C PRO A 364 40.96 2.43 23.45
N ILE A 365 39.86 1.81 23.00
CA ILE A 365 39.11 0.83 23.80
C ILE A 365 39.00 -0.54 23.12
N GLN A 366 38.87 -1.57 23.94
CA GLN A 366 38.51 -2.94 23.58
C GLN A 366 37.06 -3.23 23.96
N ILE A 367 36.32 -3.95 23.12
CA ILE A 367 34.94 -4.36 23.38
C ILE A 367 34.88 -5.88 23.44
N HIS A 368 34.31 -6.40 24.53
CA HIS A 368 34.09 -7.82 24.75
C HIS A 368 32.59 -8.11 24.90
N TRP A 369 32.13 -9.25 24.38
CA TRP A 369 30.82 -9.82 24.68
C TRP A 369 30.94 -10.72 25.91
N ILE A 370 29.94 -10.65 26.80
CA ILE A 370 29.89 -11.46 28.02
C ILE A 370 28.89 -12.59 27.80
N HIS A 371 29.38 -13.82 27.79
CA HIS A 371 28.53 -15.00 27.67
C HIS A 371 27.57 -15.08 28.87
N GLN A 372 26.26 -15.19 28.63
CA GLN A 372 25.25 -15.09 29.68
C GLN A 372 25.36 -16.17 30.77
N GLU A 373 25.64 -17.41 30.38
CA GLU A 373 25.70 -18.53 31.33
C GLU A 373 27.06 -18.68 32.03
N THR A 374 28.16 -18.57 31.29
CA THR A 374 29.52 -18.81 31.80
C THR A 374 30.19 -17.57 32.37
N GLY A 375 29.73 -16.36 32.01
CA GLY A 375 30.37 -15.10 32.35
C GLY A 375 31.69 -14.85 31.59
N GLU A 376 32.02 -15.68 30.61
CA GLU A 376 33.25 -15.55 29.81
C GLU A 376 33.21 -14.28 28.95
N GLU A 377 34.28 -13.49 28.98
CA GLU A 377 34.45 -12.29 28.17
C GLU A 377 35.18 -12.64 26.86
N VAL A 378 34.46 -12.58 25.74
CA VAL A 378 34.99 -12.86 24.39
C VAL A 378 35.27 -11.55 23.66
N LEU A 379 36.49 -11.34 23.19
CA LEU A 379 36.87 -10.14 22.45
C LEU A 379 36.08 -10.04 21.13
N VAL A 380 35.36 -8.94 20.92
CA VAL A 380 34.59 -8.67 19.69
C VAL A 380 35.23 -7.54 18.88
N LYS A 381 35.80 -6.53 19.55
CA LYS A 381 36.57 -5.45 18.92
C LYS A 381 37.86 -5.22 19.70
N ASP A 382 38.99 -5.37 19.02
CA ASP A 382 40.32 -5.22 19.62
C ASP A 382 40.74 -3.75 19.78
N LEU A 383 40.40 -2.89 18.83
CA LEU A 383 40.80 -1.48 18.93
C LEU A 383 39.76 -0.58 18.30
N LEU A 384 39.16 0.29 19.11
CA LEU A 384 38.30 1.38 18.68
C LEU A 384 38.91 2.71 19.14
N GLN A 385 39.33 3.54 18.19
CA GLN A 385 40.07 4.76 18.49
C GLN A 385 39.18 5.85 19.10
N PRO A 386 39.75 6.85 19.80
CA PRO A 386 39.00 8.01 20.27
C PRO A 386 38.18 8.67 19.15
N GLY A 387 36.90 8.92 19.41
CA GLY A 387 35.95 9.51 18.47
C GLY A 387 35.39 8.54 17.42
N GLU A 388 35.87 7.29 17.34
CA GLU A 388 35.33 6.30 16.41
C GLU A 388 34.04 5.66 16.94
N VAL A 389 33.24 5.16 15.99
CA VAL A 389 32.02 4.40 16.25
C VAL A 389 32.12 3.04 15.59
N ASP A 390 31.89 1.97 16.35
CA ASP A 390 31.74 0.61 15.85
C ASP A 390 30.28 0.16 16.00
N VAL A 391 29.77 -0.62 15.05
CA VAL A 391 28.40 -1.14 15.11
C VAL A 391 28.46 -2.67 15.09
N ILE A 392 27.92 -3.28 16.15
CA ILE A 392 27.89 -4.73 16.33
C ILE A 392 26.46 -5.22 16.16
N GLU A 393 26.28 -6.22 15.30
CA GLU A 393 25.03 -6.99 15.23
C GLU A 393 24.96 -7.96 16.40
N THR A 394 23.86 -7.94 17.13
CA THR A 394 23.72 -8.70 18.37
C THR A 394 22.25 -9.05 18.65
N HIS A 395 21.99 -9.69 19.78
CA HIS A 395 20.66 -10.14 20.19
C HIS A 395 20.19 -9.43 21.48
N PRO A 396 18.87 -9.29 21.69
CA PRO A 396 18.33 -8.80 22.95
C PRO A 396 18.84 -9.63 24.14
N GLY A 397 19.14 -8.95 25.25
CA GLY A 397 19.71 -9.53 26.46
C GLY A 397 21.22 -9.79 26.43
N HIS A 398 21.89 -9.69 25.26
CA HIS A 398 23.36 -9.80 25.23
C HIS A 398 24.00 -8.70 26.09
N ARG A 399 25.11 -9.04 26.74
CA ARG A 399 25.90 -8.09 27.54
C ARG A 399 27.26 -7.87 26.92
N PHE A 400 27.75 -6.65 27.00
CA PHE A 400 29.07 -6.27 26.52
C PHE A 400 29.79 -5.44 27.56
N VAL A 401 31.11 -5.45 27.51
CA VAL A 401 31.98 -4.61 28.34
C VAL A 401 33.03 -3.95 27.46
N ALA A 402 33.18 -2.64 27.63
CA ALA A 402 34.26 -1.86 27.06
C ALA A 402 35.33 -1.59 28.12
N TYR A 403 36.58 -1.81 27.72
CA TYR A 403 37.78 -1.51 28.51
C TYR A 403 38.64 -0.48 27.77
N ASP A 404 39.27 0.42 28.50
CA ASP A 404 40.47 1.08 27.99
C ASP A 404 41.64 0.06 27.97
N THR A 405 42.71 0.39 27.26
CA THR A 405 43.86 -0.52 27.10
C THR A 405 44.56 -0.88 28.41
N GLU A 406 44.45 -0.03 29.44
CA GLU A 406 45.05 -0.27 30.76
C GLU A 406 44.10 -1.02 31.72
N ARG A 407 42.86 -1.29 31.28
CA ARG A 407 41.75 -1.89 32.06
C ARG A 407 41.40 -1.11 33.34
N GLU A 408 41.68 0.19 33.38
CA GLU A 408 41.27 1.08 34.46
C GLU A 408 39.80 1.49 34.35
N VAL A 409 39.29 1.62 33.13
CA VAL A 409 37.91 1.91 32.80
C VAL A 409 37.20 0.61 32.43
N ARG A 410 36.07 0.36 33.10
CA ARG A 410 35.17 -0.74 32.80
C ARG A 410 33.75 -0.21 32.64
N ARG A 411 33.19 -0.37 31.44
CA ARG A 411 31.84 0.11 31.12
C ARG A 411 31.03 -1.00 30.48
N GLU A 412 30.05 -1.48 31.22
CA GLU A 412 29.14 -2.52 30.74
C GLU A 412 27.89 -1.93 30.09
N VAL A 413 27.36 -2.65 29.11
CA VAL A 413 26.06 -2.39 28.52
C VAL A 413 25.31 -3.70 28.30
N GLU A 414 24.05 -3.73 28.74
CA GLU A 414 23.10 -4.77 28.36
C GLU A 414 22.27 -4.31 27.16
N VAL A 415 22.02 -5.21 26.23
CA VAL A 415 21.14 -4.98 25.07
C VAL A 415 19.68 -5.14 25.51
N ASP A 416 19.13 -4.09 26.09
CA ASP A 416 17.75 -3.99 26.59
C ASP A 416 16.71 -3.60 25.52
N VAL A 417 17.12 -3.57 24.25
CA VAL A 417 16.23 -3.26 23.12
C VAL A 417 15.94 -4.52 22.29
N GLY A 418 14.74 -4.56 21.70
CA GLY A 418 14.28 -5.67 20.85
C GLY A 418 14.87 -5.67 19.43
N TYR A 419 14.57 -6.71 18.67
CA TYR A 419 14.99 -6.85 17.27
C TYR A 419 14.58 -5.65 16.39
N GLY A 420 15.41 -5.34 15.39
CA GLY A 420 15.20 -4.19 14.49
C GLY A 420 15.44 -2.83 15.15
N ALA A 421 15.84 -2.79 16.42
CA ALA A 421 16.22 -1.57 17.12
C ALA A 421 17.72 -1.30 17.04
N ARG A 422 18.09 -0.04 17.31
CA ARG A 422 19.48 0.39 17.47
C ARG A 422 19.67 0.96 18.87
N LYS A 423 20.70 0.48 19.58
CA LYS A 423 21.14 1.05 20.86
C LYS A 423 22.47 1.78 20.65
N HIS A 424 22.57 2.99 21.17
CA HIS A 424 23.80 3.77 21.16
C HIS A 424 24.41 3.76 22.56
N PHE A 425 25.67 3.36 22.67
CA PHE A 425 26.41 3.32 23.92
C PHE A 425 27.67 4.19 23.79
N ARG A 426 27.79 5.17 24.68
CA ARG A 426 28.97 6.04 24.78
C ARG A 426 29.86 5.54 25.91
N VAL A 427 31.13 5.30 25.59
CA VAL A 427 32.13 4.92 26.58
C VAL A 427 32.79 6.19 27.08
N GLU A 428 32.42 6.59 28.28
CA GLU A 428 32.85 7.83 28.95
C GLU A 428 33.45 7.50 30.32
N LEU A 429 34.24 8.45 30.86
CA LEU A 429 35.02 8.31 32.11
C LEU A 429 34.19 8.02 33.36
#